data_AF-A0A2V9AEM2-F1
#
_entry.id   AF-A0A2V9AEM2-F1
#
_cell.length_a   1.000
_cell.length_b   1.000
_cell.length_c   1.000
_cell.angle_alpha   90.00
_cell.angle_beta   90.00
_cell.angle_gamma   90.00
#
_symmetry.space_group_name_H-M   'P 1'
#
loop_
_entity.id
_entity.type
_entity.pdbx_description
1 polymer ?
#
loop_
_entity_poly.entity_id
_entity_poly.type
_entity_poly.pdbx_seq_one_letter_code
_entity_poly.pdbx_strand_id
1 'polypeptide(L)'
;MALLARRSFLQQSLAAGAACSAELLLGRHLPAQTPSSNAAGPVRLYLDTKRTIASIDRNIFGSFLEHLGRAIYEGIYDPGSKLSDPINNGFRKDVMEEIHSLRVPVIRYPGGNFVSGYNWLDGVGPAQGRPKVLDKAWNSLNANQFGTNEFLSWCKAVGTQPLMAVNLGTGSAEEAAALVEYCNVEKGTRWSDLRRKHGIAEPHKVQHCCLGNEMDGPWQIGHMTATQYGMKATDAARQMRYVDPALKLVACGSSGMFMPTYLEWDREVLEQCYEFVDALSLHRYFGNTQEETGGDSTQFVAMNLTMDLHIAETTAVCDLVRARKRSPKKLWLSFDEWNVWYRARSGDVTNGHRREAPHLLEEVYNLEDALLVGGILIRNADRVKLACLAQLMNVIAPIMTNGDGLFRQTIYYPYRWGLKFAHGTMLNILTESQAYEVPGIGHVPYLDVAGTFSKETGEVTLFLLNRDLSKAREIDLVWQDTPPTRVTTTTVLTGSDLKAFNSFDFPRRVVPPDLARPLTSGGNTRFEVPARSYTVIQWSA
;
A
#
# COMPACT_ATOMS: atom_id res chain seq x y z
N MET A 1 -11.66 36.42 -64.79
CA MET A 1 -11.84 34.98 -65.05
C MET A 1 -10.97 34.17 -64.08
N ALA A 2 -11.36 34.09 -62.81
CA ALA A 2 -10.81 33.18 -61.81
C ALA A 2 -11.82 32.97 -60.68
N LEU A 3 -13.08 32.75 -61.05
CA LEU A 3 -14.21 32.38 -60.16
C LEU A 3 -14.44 30.86 -60.16
N LEU A 4 -13.52 30.09 -60.75
CA LEU A 4 -13.64 28.65 -60.97
C LEU A 4 -12.76 27.77 -60.05
N ALA A 5 -11.94 28.35 -59.17
CA ALA A 5 -11.05 27.57 -58.29
C ALA A 5 -11.55 27.37 -56.84
N ARG A 6 -12.68 27.97 -56.44
CA ARG A 6 -13.25 27.81 -55.09
C ARG A 6 -14.33 26.71 -54.97
N ARG A 7 -14.91 26.27 -56.09
CA ARG A 7 -15.97 25.23 -56.09
C ARG A 7 -15.43 23.79 -56.12
N SER A 8 -14.25 23.52 -56.70
CA SER A 8 -13.69 22.16 -56.68
C SER A 8 -13.07 21.78 -55.33
N PHE A 9 -12.54 22.75 -54.58
CA PHE A 9 -12.04 22.52 -53.23
C PHE A 9 -13.17 22.17 -52.25
N LEU A 10 -14.30 22.87 -52.31
CA LEU A 10 -15.45 22.60 -51.44
C LEU A 10 -16.17 21.26 -51.77
N GLN A 11 -16.14 20.79 -53.02
CA GLN A 11 -16.73 19.49 -53.38
C GLN A 11 -15.84 18.29 -53.00
N GLN A 12 -14.51 18.44 -52.97
CA GLN A 12 -13.63 17.37 -52.48
C GLN A 12 -13.59 17.28 -50.94
N SER A 13 -13.83 18.39 -50.23
CA SER A 13 -13.92 18.36 -48.76
C SER A 13 -15.23 17.76 -48.23
N LEU A 14 -16.33 17.83 -48.99
CA LEU A 14 -17.63 17.27 -48.58
C LEU A 14 -17.74 15.76 -48.80
N ALA A 15 -17.02 15.19 -49.77
CA ALA A 15 -16.99 13.73 -49.97
C ALA A 15 -16.09 13.00 -48.94
N ALA A 16 -15.02 13.65 -48.46
CA ALA A 16 -14.18 13.10 -47.38
C ALA A 16 -14.79 13.33 -45.98
N GLY A 17 -15.59 14.38 -45.79
CA GLY A 17 -16.28 14.67 -44.53
C GLY A 17 -17.53 13.80 -44.27
N ALA A 18 -18.19 13.29 -45.31
CA ALA A 18 -19.39 12.46 -45.14
C ALA A 18 -19.08 10.96 -44.91
N ALA A 19 -17.95 10.45 -45.41
CA ALA A 19 -17.54 9.06 -45.17
C ALA A 19 -16.98 8.84 -43.75
N CYS A 20 -16.32 9.84 -43.16
CA CYS A 20 -15.79 9.75 -41.78
C CYS A 20 -16.79 10.17 -40.70
N SER A 21 -17.95 10.72 -41.06
CA SER A 21 -18.98 11.15 -40.08
C SER A 21 -20.17 10.19 -39.97
N ALA A 22 -20.32 9.23 -40.89
CA ALA A 22 -21.38 8.23 -40.83
C ALA A 22 -21.06 7.05 -39.89
N GLU A 23 -19.79 6.72 -39.65
CA GLU A 23 -19.40 5.74 -38.62
C GLU A 23 -19.44 6.33 -37.19
N LEU A 24 -19.40 7.65 -37.04
CA LEU A 24 -19.38 8.33 -35.74
C LEU A 24 -20.78 8.69 -35.19
N LEU A 25 -21.85 8.52 -35.97
CA LEU A 25 -23.22 8.83 -35.56
C LEU A 25 -24.21 7.65 -35.56
N LEU A 26 -23.78 6.45 -35.97
CA LEU A 26 -24.62 5.23 -35.92
C LEU A 26 -23.93 4.01 -35.26
N GLY A 27 -22.75 4.17 -34.65
CA GLY A 27 -21.98 3.07 -34.06
C GLY A 27 -22.09 2.84 -32.54
N ARG A 28 -22.87 3.64 -31.78
CA ARG A 28 -22.85 3.61 -30.30
C ARG A 28 -24.11 3.06 -29.60
N HIS A 29 -25.04 2.46 -30.33
CA HIS A 29 -26.20 1.76 -29.74
C HIS A 29 -26.40 0.34 -30.27
N LEU A 30 -25.40 -0.26 -30.89
CA LEU A 30 -25.31 -1.71 -30.91
C LEU A 30 -24.53 -2.09 -29.66
N PRO A 31 -25.14 -2.69 -28.63
CA PRO A 31 -24.33 -3.45 -27.71
C PRO A 31 -23.60 -4.46 -28.59
N ALA A 32 -22.27 -4.37 -28.66
CA ALA A 32 -21.48 -5.54 -29.00
C ALA A 32 -21.69 -6.52 -27.83
N GLN A 33 -22.89 -7.10 -27.77
CA GLN A 33 -23.09 -8.43 -27.26
C GLN A 33 -22.27 -9.30 -28.20
N THR A 34 -20.96 -9.40 -27.91
CA THR A 34 -20.37 -10.71 -28.00
C THR A 34 -21.32 -11.57 -27.18
N PRO A 35 -22.06 -12.52 -27.77
CA PRO A 35 -22.86 -13.41 -26.97
C PRO A 35 -21.92 -13.97 -25.92
N SER A 36 -22.21 -13.73 -24.64
CA SER A 36 -21.55 -14.44 -23.56
C SER A 36 -21.73 -15.91 -23.94
N SER A 37 -20.63 -16.54 -24.37
CA SER A 37 -20.64 -17.96 -24.58
C SER A 37 -20.89 -18.53 -23.19
N ASN A 38 -22.14 -18.86 -22.90
CA ASN A 38 -22.62 -19.60 -21.75
C ASN A 38 -22.09 -21.05 -21.74
N ALA A 39 -20.99 -21.32 -22.44
CA ALA A 39 -20.24 -22.55 -22.30
C ALA A 39 -19.38 -22.42 -21.04
N ALA A 40 -19.68 -23.25 -20.04
CA ALA A 40 -18.90 -23.46 -18.84
C ALA A 40 -17.54 -24.09 -19.18
N GLY A 41 -16.65 -23.31 -19.80
CA GLY A 41 -15.26 -23.68 -20.05
C GLY A 41 -14.33 -23.23 -18.91
N PRO A 42 -13.11 -23.78 -18.84
CA PRO A 42 -12.09 -23.34 -17.90
C PRO A 42 -11.71 -21.87 -18.13
N VAL A 43 -11.26 -21.19 -17.07
CA VAL A 43 -10.63 -19.87 -17.16
C VAL A 43 -9.32 -20.04 -17.92
N ARG A 44 -9.07 -19.21 -18.95
CA ARG A 44 -7.84 -19.28 -19.74
C ARG A 44 -6.90 -18.14 -19.40
N LEU A 45 -5.65 -18.50 -19.13
CA LEU A 45 -4.57 -17.54 -18.87
C LEU A 45 -3.53 -17.69 -19.97
N TYR A 46 -3.12 -16.58 -20.60
CA TYR A 46 -2.03 -16.59 -21.57
C TYR A 46 -0.84 -15.83 -21.00
N LEU A 47 0.24 -16.56 -20.74
CA LEU A 47 1.43 -16.04 -20.08
C LEU A 47 2.60 -16.02 -21.05
N ASP A 48 3.21 -14.84 -21.19
CA ASP A 48 4.48 -14.61 -21.87
C ASP A 48 5.39 -13.86 -20.89
N THR A 49 6.53 -14.45 -20.52
CA THR A 49 7.48 -13.84 -19.56
C THR A 49 8.13 -12.55 -20.10
N LYS A 50 8.01 -12.29 -21.42
CA LYS A 50 8.45 -11.06 -22.08
C LYS A 50 7.37 -9.97 -22.09
N ARG A 51 6.10 -10.30 -21.87
CA ARG A 51 5.01 -9.32 -21.82
C ARG A 51 4.88 -8.74 -20.41
N THR A 52 5.64 -7.69 -20.15
CA THR A 52 5.81 -7.10 -18.80
C THR A 52 5.13 -5.74 -18.65
N ILE A 53 4.74 -5.40 -17.42
CA ILE A 53 4.29 -4.06 -17.02
C ILE A 53 5.50 -3.22 -16.59
N ALA A 54 6.14 -3.56 -15.47
CA ALA A 54 7.30 -2.85 -14.93
C ALA A 54 8.05 -3.68 -13.88
N SER A 55 9.32 -3.35 -13.65
CA SER A 55 10.08 -3.89 -12.52
C SER A 55 9.44 -3.48 -11.19
N ILE A 56 9.34 -4.45 -10.28
CA ILE A 56 8.80 -4.25 -8.95
C ILE A 56 9.86 -3.52 -8.11
N ASP A 57 9.48 -2.37 -7.56
CA ASP A 57 10.18 -1.82 -6.40
C ASP A 57 9.72 -2.61 -5.18
N ARG A 58 10.66 -3.16 -4.41
CA ARG A 58 10.32 -3.96 -3.23
C ARG A 58 9.58 -3.14 -2.18
N ASN A 59 9.75 -1.82 -2.15
CA ASN A 59 9.08 -0.93 -1.20
C ASN A 59 7.54 -0.92 -1.34
N ILE A 60 6.96 -1.50 -2.40
CA ILE A 60 5.50 -1.72 -2.47
C ILE A 60 4.97 -2.73 -1.44
N PHE A 61 5.86 -3.47 -0.77
CA PHE A 61 5.50 -4.40 0.31
C PHE A 61 5.85 -3.86 1.69
N GLY A 62 5.99 -2.53 1.83
CA GLY A 62 6.25 -1.90 3.12
C GLY A 62 5.10 -2.06 4.11
N SER A 63 5.32 -1.54 5.32
CA SER A 63 4.30 -1.45 6.36
C SER A 63 4.45 -0.14 7.14
N PHE A 64 3.74 -0.01 8.25
CA PHE A 64 3.56 1.25 8.95
C PHE A 64 3.49 1.00 10.46
N LEU A 65 4.13 1.87 11.24
CA LEU A 65 4.07 1.93 12.69
C LEU A 65 3.80 3.38 13.12
N GLU A 66 2.65 3.59 13.74
CA GLU A 66 2.30 4.84 14.41
C GLU A 66 2.45 4.72 15.92
N HIS A 67 2.70 5.83 16.61
CA HIS A 67 2.40 5.95 18.04
C HIS A 67 0.87 5.99 18.27
N LEU A 68 0.23 4.85 18.01
CA LEU A 68 -1.20 4.62 18.12
C LEU A 68 -1.42 3.34 18.94
N GLY A 69 -2.22 3.45 20.00
CA GLY A 69 -2.60 2.31 20.83
C GLY A 69 -1.39 1.47 21.25
N ARG A 70 -1.42 0.18 20.89
CA ARG A 70 -0.36 -0.78 21.22
C ARG A 70 0.58 -1.14 20.06
N ALA A 71 0.68 -0.31 19.02
CA ALA A 71 1.59 -0.60 17.90
C ALA A 71 3.07 -0.53 18.33
N ILE A 72 3.42 0.51 19.09
CA ILE A 72 4.76 0.70 19.66
C ILE A 72 4.86 0.02 21.02
N TYR A 73 4.22 0.62 22.04
CA TYR A 73 4.21 0.12 23.41
C TYR A 73 3.35 -1.14 23.51
N GLU A 74 3.85 -2.18 24.19
CA GLU A 74 3.23 -3.53 24.25
C GLU A 74 3.13 -4.25 22.88
N GLY A 75 3.60 -3.61 21.81
CA GLY A 75 3.72 -4.16 20.46
C GLY A 75 5.17 -4.50 20.14
N ILE A 76 5.86 -3.62 19.42
CA ILE A 76 7.28 -3.81 19.08
C ILE A 76 8.24 -3.53 20.25
N TYR A 77 7.80 -2.75 21.24
CA TYR A 77 8.60 -2.28 22.38
C TYR A 77 7.84 -2.50 23.70
N ASP A 78 8.40 -3.32 24.58
CA ASP A 78 7.83 -3.64 25.88
C ASP A 78 8.95 -4.02 26.87
N PRO A 79 9.63 -3.03 27.49
CA PRO A 79 10.79 -3.30 28.34
C PRO A 79 10.47 -4.14 29.59
N GLY A 80 9.21 -4.23 30.00
CA GLY A 80 8.77 -5.06 31.12
C GLY A 80 8.49 -6.52 30.76
N SER A 81 8.43 -6.86 29.47
CA SER A 81 8.07 -8.21 29.02
C SER A 81 9.19 -9.22 29.22
N LYS A 82 8.81 -10.45 29.61
CA LYS A 82 9.69 -11.64 29.57
C LYS A 82 10.17 -11.99 28.16
N LEU A 83 9.48 -11.49 27.13
CA LEU A 83 9.79 -11.73 25.72
C LEU A 83 10.70 -10.65 25.13
N SER A 84 11.00 -9.61 25.90
CA SER A 84 11.88 -8.54 25.44
C SER A 84 13.33 -8.87 25.69
N ASP A 85 14.19 -8.28 24.87
CA ASP A 85 15.63 -8.40 25.06
C ASP A 85 16.12 -7.50 26.19
N PRO A 86 16.74 -8.05 27.25
CA PRO A 86 17.41 -7.24 28.26
C PRO A 86 18.54 -6.37 27.67
N ILE A 87 19.11 -6.75 26.52
CA ILE A 87 20.27 -6.08 25.89
C ILE A 87 19.82 -5.03 24.86
N ASN A 88 18.76 -5.28 24.08
CA ASN A 88 18.31 -4.40 23.00
C ASN A 88 17.24 -3.40 23.44
N ASN A 89 17.45 -2.75 24.59
CA ASN A 89 16.61 -1.66 25.09
C ASN A 89 15.11 -1.98 25.20
N GLY A 90 14.67 -3.23 25.38
CA GLY A 90 13.26 -3.55 25.55
C GLY A 90 12.46 -3.84 24.26
N PHE A 91 13.13 -4.06 23.12
CA PHE A 91 12.47 -4.62 21.94
C PHE A 91 12.00 -6.06 22.19
N ARG A 92 10.79 -6.38 21.75
CA ARG A 92 10.20 -7.72 21.83
C ARG A 92 10.91 -8.69 20.88
N LYS A 93 11.58 -9.74 21.39
CA LYS A 93 12.38 -10.68 20.59
C LYS A 93 11.55 -11.47 19.59
N ASP A 94 10.42 -12.00 20.03
CA ASP A 94 9.48 -12.75 19.20
C ASP A 94 8.95 -11.89 18.02
N VAL A 95 8.70 -10.61 18.28
CA VAL A 95 8.32 -9.65 17.24
C VAL A 95 9.48 -9.37 16.29
N MET A 96 10.69 -9.12 16.81
CA MET A 96 11.89 -8.89 15.99
C MET A 96 12.16 -10.05 15.03
N GLU A 97 12.08 -11.28 15.53
CA GLU A 97 12.27 -12.51 14.73
C GLU A 97 11.22 -12.64 13.64
N GLU A 98 9.95 -12.38 13.96
CA GLU A 98 8.85 -12.44 13.01
C GLU A 98 9.05 -11.42 11.87
N ILE A 99 9.31 -10.15 12.20
CA ILE A 99 9.50 -9.09 11.21
C ILE A 99 10.77 -9.31 10.36
N HIS A 100 11.86 -9.73 10.99
CA HIS A 100 13.09 -10.07 10.27
C HIS A 100 12.85 -11.21 9.26
N SER A 101 12.06 -12.22 9.64
CA SER A 101 11.71 -13.33 8.75
C SER A 101 10.85 -12.90 7.55
N LEU A 102 9.99 -11.90 7.74
CA LEU A 102 9.14 -11.33 6.68
C LEU A 102 9.93 -10.49 5.68
N ARG A 103 11.08 -9.93 6.09
CA ARG A 103 11.91 -9.02 5.29
C ARG A 103 11.10 -7.85 4.74
N VAL A 104 10.34 -7.21 5.63
CA VAL A 104 9.61 -5.97 5.31
C VAL A 104 10.64 -4.93 4.86
N PRO A 105 10.52 -4.36 3.64
CA PRO A 105 11.60 -3.57 3.03
C PRO A 105 11.63 -2.13 3.57
N VAL A 106 10.46 -1.56 3.85
CA VAL A 106 10.32 -0.20 4.35
C VAL A 106 9.20 -0.11 5.38
N ILE A 107 9.40 0.67 6.44
CA ILE A 107 8.38 0.93 7.47
C ILE A 107 8.23 2.42 7.70
N ARG A 108 6.99 2.92 7.58
CA ARG A 108 6.61 4.30 7.87
C ARG A 108 6.53 4.58 9.38
N TYR A 109 6.98 5.75 9.84
CA TYR A 109 7.02 6.17 11.25
C TYR A 109 7.23 7.71 11.36
N PRO A 110 6.83 8.42 12.44
CA PRO A 110 6.14 7.98 13.65
C PRO A 110 4.62 7.99 13.55
N GLY A 111 4.07 8.29 12.37
CA GLY A 111 2.64 8.23 12.22
C GLY A 111 2.09 8.66 10.89
N GLY A 112 0.77 8.48 10.90
CA GLY A 112 -0.22 9.29 10.25
C GLY A 112 -0.59 10.42 11.21
N ASN A 113 -1.78 10.41 11.81
CA ASN A 113 -2.30 11.54 12.59
C ASN A 113 -1.39 12.01 13.75
N PHE A 114 -0.72 11.08 14.44
CA PHE A 114 0.20 11.38 15.54
C PHE A 114 1.27 12.43 15.17
N VAL A 115 1.86 12.34 13.97
CA VAL A 115 3.01 13.17 13.59
C VAL A 115 2.67 14.66 13.53
N SER A 116 1.41 15.00 13.22
CA SER A 116 0.98 16.38 12.99
C SER A 116 0.94 17.24 14.26
N GLY A 117 0.98 16.61 15.45
CA GLY A 117 1.12 17.28 16.74
C GLY A 117 2.41 16.93 17.49
N TYR A 118 3.34 16.20 16.86
CA TYR A 118 4.51 15.61 17.51
C TYR A 118 5.74 16.53 17.45
N ASN A 119 6.45 16.68 18.58
CA ASN A 119 7.77 17.28 18.63
C ASN A 119 8.83 16.18 18.70
N TRP A 120 9.63 16.02 17.65
CA TRP A 120 10.64 14.95 17.58
C TRP A 120 11.73 15.06 18.66
N LEU A 121 11.96 16.26 19.20
CA LEU A 121 12.92 16.46 20.30
C LEU A 121 12.49 15.78 21.60
N ASP A 122 11.18 15.56 21.78
CA ASP A 122 10.64 14.88 22.96
C ASP A 122 11.03 13.39 22.95
N GLY A 123 11.29 12.81 21.77
CA GLY A 123 11.66 11.40 21.57
C GLY A 123 13.15 11.12 21.38
N VAL A 124 14.05 12.03 21.74
CA VAL A 124 15.51 11.81 21.65
C VAL A 124 16.21 12.10 22.98
N GLY A 125 17.46 11.67 23.10
CA GLY A 125 18.24 11.80 24.35
C GLY A 125 17.90 10.71 25.37
N PRO A 126 18.40 10.82 26.61
CA PRO A 126 18.19 9.80 27.65
C PRO A 126 16.72 9.58 27.95
N ALA A 127 16.24 8.34 27.84
CA ALA A 127 14.81 8.00 27.97
C ALA A 127 14.21 8.44 29.32
N GLN A 128 14.96 8.37 30.43
CA GLN A 128 14.47 8.75 31.76
C GLN A 128 14.13 10.25 31.88
N GLY A 129 14.69 11.11 31.01
CA GLY A 129 14.47 12.56 31.05
C GLY A 129 13.44 13.07 30.02
N ARG A 130 12.85 12.18 29.21
CA ARG A 130 11.92 12.57 28.16
C ARG A 130 10.55 12.93 28.73
N PRO A 131 9.87 13.96 28.18
CA PRO A 131 8.58 14.38 28.69
C PRO A 131 7.48 13.39 28.32
N LYS A 132 6.55 13.16 29.25
CA LYS A 132 5.26 12.55 28.95
C LYS A 132 4.32 13.62 28.41
N VAL A 133 3.75 13.39 27.22
CA VAL A 133 2.92 14.37 26.51
C VAL A 133 1.55 13.79 26.17
N LEU A 134 0.58 14.67 25.94
CA LEU A 134 -0.71 14.29 25.39
C LEU A 134 -0.59 14.14 23.87
N ASP A 135 -0.81 12.92 23.38
CA ASP A 135 -1.17 12.71 22.00
C ASP A 135 -2.62 13.17 21.79
N LYS A 136 -2.76 14.25 21.02
CA LYS A 136 -4.04 14.88 20.73
C LYS A 136 -4.81 14.15 19.63
N ALA A 137 -4.14 13.39 18.77
CA ALA A 137 -4.78 12.66 17.68
C ALA A 137 -5.62 11.50 18.23
N TRP A 138 -5.04 10.69 19.13
CA TRP A 138 -5.71 9.51 19.68
C TRP A 138 -6.13 9.66 21.15
N ASN A 139 -6.10 10.89 21.68
CA ASN A 139 -6.39 11.22 23.09
C ASN A 139 -5.67 10.26 24.07
N SER A 140 -4.39 10.01 23.83
CA SER A 140 -3.55 9.07 24.59
C SER A 140 -2.40 9.82 25.27
N LEU A 141 -1.79 9.21 26.28
CA LEU A 141 -0.53 9.71 26.83
C LEU A 141 0.64 9.01 26.12
N ASN A 142 1.63 9.78 25.65
CA ASN A 142 2.86 9.24 25.10
C ASN A 142 4.02 9.55 26.05
N ALA A 143 4.69 8.50 26.54
CA ALA A 143 5.85 8.61 27.43
C ALA A 143 7.15 9.00 26.70
N ASN A 144 7.16 8.94 25.36
CA ASN A 144 8.33 9.17 24.51
C ASN A 144 9.54 8.26 24.81
N GLN A 145 9.36 7.13 25.49
CA GLN A 145 10.45 6.19 25.73
C GLN A 145 10.99 5.58 24.44
N PHE A 146 10.13 5.46 23.43
CA PHE A 146 10.50 5.05 22.08
C PHE A 146 10.36 6.23 21.13
N GLY A 147 11.45 6.67 20.52
CA GLY A 147 11.47 7.79 19.58
C GLY A 147 12.35 7.53 18.37
N THR A 148 12.84 8.59 17.74
CA THR A 148 13.59 8.51 16.47
C THR A 148 14.79 7.56 16.56
N ASN A 149 15.57 7.63 17.64
CA ASN A 149 16.76 6.81 17.80
C ASN A 149 16.44 5.32 17.99
N GLU A 150 15.43 5.04 18.80
CA GLU A 150 14.99 3.66 19.06
C GLU A 150 14.39 3.04 17.80
N PHE A 151 13.56 3.78 17.06
CA PHE A 151 13.00 3.34 15.79
C PHE A 151 14.09 3.01 14.76
N LEU A 152 15.05 3.91 14.55
CA LEU A 152 16.11 3.68 13.56
C LEU A 152 17.03 2.52 13.94
N SER A 153 17.26 2.33 15.24
CA SER A 153 17.98 1.15 15.77
C SER A 153 17.19 -0.14 15.57
N TRP A 154 15.88 -0.10 15.84
CA TRP A 154 14.95 -1.21 15.60
C TRP A 154 14.93 -1.59 14.11
N CYS A 155 14.83 -0.60 13.21
CA CYS A 155 14.86 -0.82 11.76
C CYS A 155 16.13 -1.54 11.32
N LYS A 156 17.30 -1.09 11.81
CA LYS A 156 18.59 -1.75 11.54
C LYS A 156 18.60 -3.19 12.03
N ALA A 157 18.04 -3.45 13.21
CA ALA A 157 18.04 -4.78 13.83
C ALA A 157 17.09 -5.76 13.12
N VAL A 158 15.95 -5.33 12.56
CA VAL A 158 15.08 -6.19 11.74
C VAL A 158 15.45 -6.22 10.26
N GLY A 159 16.29 -5.29 9.79
CA GLY A 159 16.73 -5.21 8.38
C GLY A 159 15.74 -4.51 7.44
N THR A 160 15.04 -3.48 7.93
CA THR A 160 14.11 -2.64 7.14
C THR A 160 14.68 -1.22 6.96
N GLN A 161 14.24 -0.53 5.91
CA GLN A 161 14.50 0.90 5.74
C GLN A 161 13.42 1.74 6.46
N PRO A 162 13.77 2.93 6.96
CA PRO A 162 12.80 3.87 7.51
C PRO A 162 12.18 4.76 6.42
N LEU A 163 10.87 4.97 6.47
CA LEU A 163 10.15 6.06 5.82
C LEU A 163 9.69 7.04 6.91
N MET A 164 10.35 8.20 7.02
CA MET A 164 10.12 9.13 8.12
C MET A 164 9.06 10.18 7.78
N ALA A 165 7.99 10.30 8.56
CA ALA A 165 7.08 11.42 8.47
C ALA A 165 7.59 12.61 9.30
N VAL A 166 7.52 13.82 8.75
CA VAL A 166 7.85 15.07 9.46
C VAL A 166 6.58 15.83 9.84
N ASN A 167 6.59 16.52 10.98
CA ASN A 167 5.43 17.29 11.44
C ASN A 167 5.24 18.56 10.58
N LEU A 168 4.22 18.56 9.72
CA LEU A 168 3.74 19.76 9.03
C LEU A 168 2.38 20.26 9.51
N GLY A 169 1.84 19.70 10.60
CA GLY A 169 0.68 20.25 11.30
C GLY A 169 1.10 21.47 12.13
N THR A 170 1.57 21.23 13.34
CA THR A 170 2.08 22.29 14.23
C THR A 170 3.54 22.66 13.98
N GLY A 171 4.30 21.80 13.31
CA GLY A 171 5.72 22.01 13.05
C GLY A 171 6.03 22.96 11.89
N SER A 172 7.28 23.39 11.81
CA SER A 172 7.86 24.30 10.81
C SER A 172 8.77 23.56 9.82
N ALA A 173 9.07 24.21 8.69
CA ALA A 173 10.02 23.70 7.70
C ALA A 173 11.43 23.51 8.29
N GLU A 174 11.87 24.42 9.16
CA GLU A 174 13.17 24.33 9.84
C GLU A 174 13.22 23.15 10.81
N GLU A 175 12.16 22.85 11.55
CA GLU A 175 12.12 21.68 12.44
C GLU A 175 12.21 20.36 11.65
N ALA A 176 11.63 20.31 10.44
CA ALA A 176 11.79 19.17 9.54
C ALA A 176 13.23 19.04 9.02
N ALA A 177 13.86 20.14 8.60
CA ALA A 177 15.26 20.16 8.18
C ALA A 177 16.22 19.81 9.32
N ALA A 178 15.95 20.28 10.54
CA ALA A 178 16.69 19.95 11.75
C ALA A 178 16.65 18.45 12.07
N LEU A 179 15.51 17.78 11.87
CA LEU A 179 15.41 16.33 12.02
C LEU A 179 16.26 15.60 10.96
N VAL A 180 16.26 16.07 9.71
CA VAL A 180 17.14 15.53 8.66
C VAL A 180 18.60 15.73 9.04
N GLU A 181 18.99 16.91 9.51
CA GLU A 181 20.37 17.20 9.92
C GLU A 181 20.81 16.29 11.08
N TYR A 182 19.95 16.15 12.09
CA TYR A 182 20.13 15.23 13.20
C TYR A 182 20.36 13.80 12.70
N CYS A 183 19.58 13.33 11.71
CA CYS A 183 19.67 11.97 11.19
C CYS A 183 20.83 11.73 10.22
N ASN A 184 21.20 12.69 9.37
CA ASN A 184 22.00 12.42 8.18
C ASN A 184 23.38 13.11 8.17
N VAL A 185 23.56 14.24 8.87
CA VAL A 185 24.86 14.94 8.88
C VAL A 185 25.84 14.25 9.80
N GLU A 186 27.08 14.07 9.35
CA GLU A 186 28.09 13.28 10.06
C GLU A 186 28.42 13.86 11.45
N LYS A 187 28.82 15.13 11.53
CA LYS A 187 29.24 15.84 12.75
C LYS A 187 29.47 17.33 12.49
N GLY A 188 29.71 18.11 13.55
CA GLY A 188 30.20 19.48 13.46
C GLY A 188 29.10 20.53 13.33
N THR A 189 27.85 20.14 13.57
CA THR A 189 26.69 21.02 13.59
C THR A 189 25.89 20.78 14.86
N ARG A 190 25.03 21.74 15.23
CA ARG A 190 24.18 21.63 16.42
C ARG A 190 23.40 20.31 16.46
N TRP A 191 22.79 19.90 15.35
CA TRP A 191 21.91 18.73 15.33
C TRP A 191 22.68 17.41 15.19
N SER A 192 23.74 17.36 14.38
CA SER A 192 24.59 16.17 14.28
C SER A 192 25.34 15.90 15.60
N ASP A 193 25.85 16.93 16.27
CA ASP A 193 26.53 16.78 17.55
C ASP A 193 25.54 16.43 18.68
N LEU A 194 24.27 16.87 18.59
CA LEU A 194 23.21 16.42 19.49
C LEU A 194 22.96 14.91 19.35
N ARG A 195 22.86 14.38 18.11
CA ARG A 195 22.74 12.93 17.87
C ARG A 195 23.91 12.17 18.50
N ARG A 196 25.14 12.67 18.31
CA ARG A 196 26.35 12.07 18.88
C ARG A 196 26.35 12.11 20.40
N LYS A 197 25.91 13.21 21.01
CA LYS A 197 25.72 13.33 22.47
C LYS A 197 24.69 12.34 23.00
N HIS A 198 23.70 11.95 22.19
CA HIS A 198 22.74 10.90 22.51
C HIS A 198 23.28 9.47 22.33
N GLY A 199 24.59 9.31 22.09
CA GLY A 199 25.26 8.02 22.00
C GLY A 199 25.32 7.43 20.59
N ILE A 200 24.91 8.18 19.56
CA ILE A 200 24.85 7.68 18.17
C ILE A 200 25.87 8.45 17.32
N ALA A 201 27.06 7.88 17.20
CA ALA A 201 28.17 8.48 16.48
C ALA A 201 27.86 8.65 14.97
N GLU A 202 27.48 7.57 14.32
CA GLU A 202 27.25 7.51 12.88
C GLU A 202 25.88 8.09 12.49
N PRO A 203 25.75 8.76 11.34
CA PRO A 203 24.45 9.16 10.82
C PRO A 203 23.60 7.93 10.46
N HIS A 204 22.29 8.06 10.65
CA HIS A 204 21.29 7.05 10.30
C HIS A 204 21.07 6.94 8.79
N LYS A 205 21.32 8.02 8.03
CA LYS A 205 21.18 8.08 6.57
C LYS A 205 19.75 7.76 6.09
N VAL A 206 18.77 8.43 6.68
CA VAL A 206 17.36 8.33 6.26
C VAL A 206 17.24 8.85 4.82
N GLN A 207 16.60 8.07 3.94
CA GLN A 207 16.47 8.43 2.52
C GLN A 207 15.05 8.83 2.11
N HIS A 208 14.02 8.29 2.76
CA HIS A 208 12.63 8.55 2.39
C HIS A 208 11.91 9.31 3.50
N CYS A 209 11.24 10.40 3.13
CA CYS A 209 10.44 11.18 4.07
C CYS A 209 9.05 11.56 3.52
N CYS A 210 8.02 11.45 4.36
CA CYS A 210 6.69 12.02 4.12
C CYS A 210 6.62 13.44 4.68
N LEU A 211 6.13 14.38 3.87
CA LEU A 211 5.96 15.78 4.23
C LEU A 211 4.59 15.98 4.91
N GLY A 212 4.49 15.63 6.20
CA GLY A 212 3.22 15.67 6.95
C GLY A 212 2.40 14.38 6.83
N ASN A 213 1.10 14.50 7.15
CA ASN A 213 0.11 13.44 6.99
C ASN A 213 -1.29 14.05 6.72
N GLU A 214 -2.03 13.55 5.73
CA GLU A 214 -3.49 13.76 5.56
C GLU A 214 -3.98 15.19 5.88
N MET A 215 -3.27 16.21 5.38
CA MET A 215 -3.51 17.60 5.80
C MET A 215 -4.85 18.16 5.27
N ASP A 216 -5.57 17.40 4.45
CA ASP A 216 -6.90 17.69 3.92
C ASP A 216 -8.04 17.21 4.84
N GLY A 217 -7.76 16.28 5.75
CA GLY A 217 -8.74 15.73 6.67
C GLY A 217 -9.17 16.76 7.73
N PRO A 218 -10.47 17.04 7.94
CA PRO A 218 -10.93 17.97 8.98
C PRO A 218 -10.65 17.49 10.42
N TRP A 219 -10.33 16.21 10.60
CA TRP A 219 -9.88 15.63 11.87
C TRP A 219 -8.41 15.95 12.19
N GLN A 220 -7.63 16.37 11.18
CA GLN A 220 -6.19 16.42 11.30
C GLN A 220 -5.70 17.68 12.02
N ILE A 221 -4.75 17.51 12.94
CA ILE A 221 -4.13 18.63 13.64
C ILE A 221 -3.39 19.50 12.63
N GLY A 222 -3.76 20.78 12.57
CA GLY A 222 -3.16 21.72 11.63
C GLY A 222 -3.69 21.57 10.21
N HIS A 223 -4.86 20.95 9.99
CA HIS A 223 -5.59 20.93 8.71
C HIS A 223 -5.47 22.26 7.95
N MET A 224 -5.21 22.17 6.64
CA MET A 224 -4.97 23.32 5.76
C MET A 224 -5.75 23.20 4.46
N THR A 225 -5.84 24.27 3.69
CA THR A 225 -6.21 24.14 2.28
C THR A 225 -5.05 23.54 1.46
N ALA A 226 -5.37 22.97 0.30
CA ALA A 226 -4.38 22.34 -0.58
C ALA A 226 -3.24 23.30 -0.97
N THR A 227 -3.58 24.53 -1.33
CA THR A 227 -2.58 25.57 -1.67
C THR A 227 -1.68 25.92 -0.48
N GLN A 228 -2.24 26.07 0.73
CA GLN A 228 -1.45 26.35 1.94
C GLN A 228 -0.48 25.21 2.25
N TYR A 229 -0.98 23.97 2.21
CA TYR A 229 -0.15 22.79 2.41
C TYR A 229 0.94 22.69 1.33
N GLY A 230 0.62 22.85 0.04
CA GLY A 230 1.58 22.78 -1.06
C GLY A 230 2.71 23.82 -0.93
N MET A 231 2.42 25.03 -0.48
CA MET A 231 3.43 26.06 -0.18
C MET A 231 4.32 25.65 1.00
N LYS A 232 3.72 25.13 2.09
CA LYS A 232 4.46 24.65 3.28
C LYS A 232 5.36 23.45 2.94
N ALA A 233 4.84 22.48 2.19
CA ALA A 233 5.58 21.32 1.72
C ALA A 233 6.74 21.72 0.80
N THR A 234 6.56 22.73 -0.05
CA THR A 234 7.62 23.29 -0.90
C THR A 234 8.79 23.85 -0.07
N ASP A 235 8.48 24.62 0.97
CA ASP A 235 9.52 25.22 1.82
C ASP A 235 10.26 24.15 2.64
N ALA A 236 9.52 23.23 3.27
CA ALA A 236 10.10 22.10 3.99
C ALA A 236 10.99 21.24 3.08
N ALA A 237 10.50 20.86 1.89
CA ALA A 237 11.26 20.06 0.94
C ALA A 237 12.57 20.73 0.51
N ARG A 238 12.54 22.06 0.29
CA ARG A 238 13.73 22.84 -0.07
C ARG A 238 14.77 22.82 1.05
N GLN A 239 14.35 23.11 2.27
CA GLN A 239 15.27 23.16 3.42
C GLN A 239 15.85 21.77 3.73
N MET A 240 15.01 20.73 3.73
CA MET A 240 15.46 19.35 3.90
C MET A 240 16.48 18.93 2.84
N ARG A 241 16.28 19.29 1.57
CA ARG A 241 17.24 18.98 0.49
C ARG A 241 18.51 19.83 0.50
N TYR A 242 18.51 21.01 1.13
CA TYR A 242 19.74 21.74 1.40
C TYR A 242 20.61 21.06 2.45
N VAL A 243 19.99 20.30 3.37
CA VAL A 243 20.72 19.43 4.30
C VAL A 243 21.18 18.16 3.59
N ASP A 244 20.29 17.46 2.88
CA ASP A 244 20.62 16.24 2.15
C ASP A 244 19.90 16.16 0.78
N PRO A 245 20.62 16.40 -0.33
CA PRO A 245 20.02 16.41 -1.66
C PRO A 245 19.61 15.03 -2.18
N ALA A 246 20.01 13.94 -1.50
CA ALA A 246 19.66 12.57 -1.90
C ALA A 246 18.25 12.15 -1.46
N LEU A 247 17.58 12.94 -0.60
CA LEU A 247 16.26 12.62 -0.05
C LEU A 247 15.20 12.40 -1.13
N LYS A 248 14.35 11.42 -0.85
CA LYS A 248 13.12 11.10 -1.56
C LYS A 248 11.93 11.58 -0.75
N LEU A 249 11.20 12.54 -1.29
CA LEU A 249 10.15 13.27 -0.55
C LEU A 249 8.76 12.94 -1.12
N VAL A 250 7.85 12.58 -0.22
CA VAL A 250 6.44 12.27 -0.52
C VAL A 250 5.56 13.41 -0.04
N ALA A 251 4.83 14.05 -0.95
CA ALA A 251 3.74 14.98 -0.60
C ALA A 251 2.47 14.21 -0.21
N CYS A 252 1.67 14.77 0.68
CA CYS A 252 0.36 14.23 1.06
C CYS A 252 -0.64 14.44 -0.09
N GLY A 253 -1.15 13.36 -0.64
CA GLY A 253 -2.37 13.38 -1.43
C GLY A 253 -3.62 13.47 -0.55
N SER A 254 -4.79 13.30 -1.17
CA SER A 254 -6.05 13.22 -0.42
C SER A 254 -6.09 12.05 0.55
N SER A 255 -6.73 12.23 1.72
CA SER A 255 -6.97 11.18 2.72
C SER A 255 -7.80 10.00 2.19
N GLY A 256 -8.45 10.16 1.04
CA GLY A 256 -9.11 9.09 0.31
C GLY A 256 -10.17 9.60 -0.65
N MET A 257 -10.73 8.68 -1.44
CA MET A 257 -11.73 8.99 -2.47
C MET A 257 -13.04 9.59 -1.93
N PHE A 258 -13.30 9.46 -0.62
CA PHE A 258 -14.50 10.00 0.02
C PHE A 258 -14.37 11.50 0.34
N MET A 259 -13.17 12.07 0.22
CA MET A 259 -12.94 13.48 0.52
C MET A 259 -13.65 14.37 -0.49
N PRO A 260 -14.36 15.43 -0.06
CA PRO A 260 -14.95 16.40 -0.99
C PRO A 260 -13.92 17.09 -1.91
N THR A 261 -12.65 17.12 -1.48
CA THR A 261 -11.51 17.71 -2.19
C THR A 261 -10.72 16.70 -3.01
N TYR A 262 -11.17 15.44 -3.11
CA TYR A 262 -10.48 14.38 -3.85
C TYR A 262 -10.11 14.82 -5.27
N LEU A 263 -8.88 14.52 -5.70
CA LEU A 263 -8.20 14.95 -6.94
C LEU A 263 -7.95 16.46 -7.08
N GLU A 264 -8.83 17.33 -6.63
CA GLU A 264 -8.59 18.79 -6.63
C GLU A 264 -7.50 19.18 -5.63
N TRP A 265 -7.49 18.53 -4.46
CA TRP A 265 -6.40 18.62 -3.49
C TRP A 265 -5.08 18.26 -4.15
N ASP A 266 -4.98 17.06 -4.73
CA ASP A 266 -3.77 16.55 -5.37
C ASP A 266 -3.25 17.51 -6.44
N ARG A 267 -4.16 18.03 -7.27
CA ARG A 267 -3.83 19.01 -8.32
C ARG A 267 -3.22 20.28 -7.73
N GLU A 268 -3.89 20.91 -6.77
CA GLU A 268 -3.44 22.19 -6.18
C GLU A 268 -2.14 22.05 -5.40
N VAL A 269 -1.99 20.97 -4.62
CA VAL A 269 -0.75 20.67 -3.90
C VAL A 269 0.42 20.57 -4.87
N LEU A 270 0.26 19.74 -5.90
CA LEU A 270 1.31 19.52 -6.89
C LEU A 270 1.58 20.78 -7.72
N GLU A 271 0.58 21.62 -8.00
CA GLU A 271 0.81 22.91 -8.64
C GLU A 271 1.75 23.82 -7.83
N GLN A 272 1.85 23.65 -6.52
CA GLN A 272 2.85 24.34 -5.70
C GLN A 272 4.18 23.57 -5.66
N CYS A 273 4.16 22.28 -5.31
CA CYS A 273 5.37 21.57 -4.87
C CYS A 273 5.98 20.59 -5.89
N TYR A 274 5.44 20.47 -7.12
CA TYR A 274 5.84 19.43 -8.09
C TYR A 274 7.36 19.24 -8.22
N GLU A 275 8.13 20.32 -8.37
CA GLU A 275 9.58 20.26 -8.60
C GLU A 275 10.38 19.82 -7.36
N PHE A 276 9.79 19.95 -6.16
CA PHE A 276 10.47 19.70 -4.89
C PHE A 276 10.20 18.32 -4.29
N VAL A 277 9.22 17.59 -4.80
CA VAL A 277 8.85 16.25 -4.31
C VAL A 277 9.14 15.17 -5.35
N ASP A 278 9.18 13.92 -4.93
CA ASP A 278 9.41 12.74 -5.78
C ASP A 278 8.13 11.91 -5.96
N ALA A 279 7.20 12.02 -5.00
CA ALA A 279 5.96 11.27 -5.00
C ALA A 279 4.78 12.02 -4.40
N LEU A 280 3.59 11.48 -4.66
CA LEU A 280 2.34 11.82 -4.00
C LEU A 280 1.80 10.59 -3.25
N SER A 281 1.27 10.79 -2.05
CA SER A 281 0.69 9.72 -1.25
C SER A 281 -0.75 9.36 -1.66
N LEU A 282 -1.17 8.11 -1.40
CA LEU A 282 -2.54 7.63 -1.56
C LEU A 282 -2.95 6.80 -0.35
N HIS A 283 -4.16 7.03 0.13
CA HIS A 283 -4.69 6.40 1.31
C HIS A 283 -6.02 5.70 0.99
N ARG A 284 -6.16 4.43 1.37
CA ARG A 284 -7.38 3.64 1.09
C ARG A 284 -7.61 2.54 2.10
N TYR A 285 -8.72 2.66 2.81
CA TYR A 285 -9.26 1.62 3.66
C TYR A 285 -10.54 1.04 3.08
N PHE A 286 -10.72 -0.27 3.23
CA PHE A 286 -11.90 -1.00 2.74
C PHE A 286 -12.73 -1.55 3.90
N GLY A 287 -14.05 -1.57 3.73
CA GLY A 287 -14.98 -2.17 4.66
C GLY A 287 -16.07 -2.99 3.99
N ASN A 288 -16.60 -3.96 4.73
CA ASN A 288 -17.80 -4.71 4.35
C ASN A 288 -19.01 -4.22 5.16
N THR A 289 -19.24 -2.89 5.14
CA THR A 289 -20.31 -2.24 5.90
C THR A 289 -21.60 -2.19 5.08
N GLN A 290 -22.72 -1.86 5.74
CA GLN A 290 -23.98 -1.63 5.02
C GLN A 290 -23.89 -0.49 4.00
N GLU A 291 -23.08 0.53 4.29
CA GLU A 291 -22.91 1.70 3.43
C GLU A 291 -21.98 1.43 2.23
N GLU A 292 -20.86 0.73 2.47
CA GLU A 292 -19.85 0.50 1.43
C GLU A 292 -20.23 -0.64 0.47
N THR A 293 -20.83 -1.72 1.00
CA THR A 293 -21.07 -2.96 0.23
C THR A 293 -22.43 -3.60 0.50
N GLY A 294 -23.27 -2.98 1.32
CA GLY A 294 -24.49 -3.63 1.83
C GLY A 294 -24.22 -4.86 2.73
N GLY A 295 -22.98 -5.04 3.20
CA GLY A 295 -22.54 -6.25 3.90
C GLY A 295 -22.36 -7.47 3.00
N ASP A 296 -22.40 -7.31 1.67
CA ASP A 296 -22.27 -8.41 0.71
C ASP A 296 -20.80 -8.75 0.43
N SER A 297 -20.39 -9.95 0.85
CA SER A 297 -19.05 -10.49 0.58
C SER A 297 -18.72 -10.57 -0.91
N THR A 298 -19.72 -10.74 -1.79
CA THR A 298 -19.56 -10.81 -3.25
C THR A 298 -19.08 -9.48 -3.83
N GLN A 299 -19.61 -8.38 -3.30
CA GLN A 299 -19.15 -7.02 -3.61
C GLN A 299 -17.83 -6.71 -2.91
N PHE A 300 -17.69 -7.09 -1.63
CA PHE A 300 -16.49 -6.80 -0.84
C PHE A 300 -15.20 -7.34 -1.47
N VAL A 301 -15.17 -8.60 -1.91
CA VAL A 301 -13.96 -9.18 -2.55
C VAL A 301 -13.67 -8.61 -3.96
N ALA A 302 -14.58 -7.82 -4.52
CA ALA A 302 -14.36 -7.07 -5.76
C ALA A 302 -13.82 -5.65 -5.51
N MET A 303 -13.80 -5.19 -4.25
CA MET A 303 -13.39 -3.82 -3.92
C MET A 303 -11.92 -3.52 -4.22
N ASN A 304 -11.08 -4.54 -4.42
CA ASN A 304 -9.70 -4.33 -4.87
C ASN A 304 -9.63 -3.61 -6.23
N LEU A 305 -10.63 -3.76 -7.09
CA LEU A 305 -10.72 -3.04 -8.37
C LEU A 305 -10.90 -1.53 -8.19
N THR A 306 -11.49 -1.10 -7.06
CA THR A 306 -11.60 0.33 -6.74
C THR A 306 -10.24 0.94 -6.36
N MET A 307 -9.28 0.12 -5.94
CA MET A 307 -7.90 0.55 -5.72
C MET A 307 -7.20 0.88 -7.05
N ASP A 308 -7.38 0.03 -8.06
CA ASP A 308 -6.81 0.26 -9.40
C ASP A 308 -7.36 1.55 -10.01
N LEU A 309 -8.66 1.83 -9.82
CA LEU A 309 -9.28 3.08 -10.22
C LEU A 309 -8.65 4.28 -9.50
N HIS A 310 -8.52 4.23 -8.16
CA HIS A 310 -7.90 5.29 -7.38
C HIS A 310 -6.47 5.59 -7.87
N ILE A 311 -5.65 4.55 -8.08
CA ILE A 311 -4.29 4.70 -8.58
C ILE A 311 -4.28 5.36 -9.96
N ALA A 312 -5.18 4.96 -10.86
CA ALA A 312 -5.29 5.52 -12.21
C ALA A 312 -5.69 7.01 -12.19
N GLU A 313 -6.66 7.38 -11.35
CA GLU A 313 -7.15 8.75 -11.21
C GLU A 313 -6.05 9.68 -10.65
N THR A 314 -5.39 9.29 -9.55
CA THR A 314 -4.28 10.08 -8.97
C THR A 314 -3.09 10.17 -9.94
N THR A 315 -2.79 9.08 -10.67
CA THR A 315 -1.78 9.06 -11.76
C THR A 315 -2.11 10.11 -12.82
N ALA A 316 -3.37 10.21 -13.24
CA ALA A 316 -3.80 11.17 -14.25
C ALA A 316 -3.63 12.62 -13.77
N VAL A 317 -3.93 12.92 -12.50
CA VAL A 317 -3.68 14.24 -11.90
C VAL A 317 -2.19 14.57 -11.89
N CYS A 318 -1.34 13.62 -11.46
CA CYS A 318 0.12 13.80 -11.49
C CYS A 318 0.63 14.14 -12.90
N ASP A 319 0.11 13.46 -13.91
CA ASP A 319 0.52 13.65 -15.31
C ASP A 319 -0.05 14.95 -15.91
N LEU A 320 -1.25 15.36 -15.52
CA LEU A 320 -1.82 16.66 -15.85
C LEU A 320 -0.92 17.80 -15.34
N VAL A 321 -0.55 17.75 -14.05
CA VAL A 321 0.31 18.78 -13.45
C VAL A 321 1.70 18.76 -14.07
N ARG A 322 2.26 17.56 -14.31
CA ARG A 322 3.54 17.39 -15.04
C ARG A 322 3.53 18.14 -16.38
N ALA A 323 2.48 17.94 -17.17
CA ALA A 323 2.33 18.56 -18.48
C ALA A 323 2.21 20.09 -18.37
N ARG A 324 1.45 20.60 -17.37
CA ARG A 324 1.36 22.04 -17.08
C ARG A 324 2.71 22.65 -16.70
N LYS A 325 3.49 21.95 -15.87
CA LYS A 325 4.84 22.34 -15.45
C LYS A 325 5.89 22.15 -16.54
N ARG A 326 5.57 21.42 -17.62
CA ARG A 326 6.51 21.02 -18.69
C ARG A 326 7.73 20.29 -18.14
N SER A 327 7.53 19.52 -17.07
CA SER A 327 8.61 18.85 -16.35
C SER A 327 8.90 17.47 -16.98
N PRO A 328 10.18 17.13 -17.24
CA PRO A 328 10.51 15.78 -17.67
C PRO A 328 10.34 14.77 -16.53
N LYS A 329 10.44 15.22 -15.27
CA LYS A 329 10.28 14.39 -14.07
C LYS A 329 8.89 13.77 -14.04
N LYS A 330 8.82 12.49 -13.73
CA LYS A 330 7.57 11.75 -13.51
C LYS A 330 7.53 11.36 -12.04
N LEU A 331 6.53 11.87 -11.30
CA LEU A 331 6.32 11.48 -9.92
C LEU A 331 5.86 10.02 -9.86
N TRP A 332 6.42 9.27 -8.92
CA TRP A 332 5.88 7.98 -8.52
C TRP A 332 4.80 8.17 -7.44
N LEU A 333 4.11 7.09 -7.12
CA LEU A 333 3.05 7.08 -6.11
C LEU A 333 3.51 6.29 -4.87
N SER A 334 3.13 6.83 -3.71
CA SER A 334 3.35 6.26 -2.39
C SER A 334 2.01 5.82 -1.82
N PHE A 335 1.65 4.55 -1.92
CA PHE A 335 0.41 4.04 -1.31
C PHE A 335 0.66 3.72 0.17
N ASP A 336 1.04 4.73 0.94
CA ASP A 336 1.62 4.61 2.28
C ASP A 336 0.58 4.45 3.42
N GLU A 337 -0.70 4.33 3.08
CA GLU A 337 -1.73 3.76 3.93
C GLU A 337 -2.76 2.93 3.14
N TRP A 338 -2.76 1.62 3.33
CA TRP A 338 -3.85 0.77 2.85
C TRP A 338 -4.10 -0.41 3.77
N ASN A 339 -5.38 -0.78 3.98
CA ASN A 339 -5.78 -2.04 4.61
C ASN A 339 -7.31 -2.24 4.53
N VAL A 340 -7.80 -3.36 5.07
CA VAL A 340 -9.15 -3.48 5.60
C VAL A 340 -9.21 -2.84 6.98
N TRP A 341 -10.19 -1.99 7.22
CA TRP A 341 -10.44 -1.36 8.52
C TRP A 341 -11.87 -0.88 8.54
N TYR A 342 -12.78 -1.49 9.30
CA TYR A 342 -14.17 -1.03 9.36
C TYR A 342 -14.93 -1.39 10.64
N ARG A 343 -14.39 -2.32 11.45
CA ARG A 343 -15.00 -2.70 12.73
C ARG A 343 -14.50 -1.82 13.88
N ALA A 344 -13.23 -1.42 13.87
CA ALA A 344 -12.65 -0.62 14.94
C ALA A 344 -12.55 0.88 14.57
N ARG A 345 -13.68 1.50 14.17
CA ARG A 345 -13.74 2.90 13.65
C ARG A 345 -14.43 3.92 14.57
N SER A 346 -15.02 3.52 15.70
CA SER A 346 -15.74 4.46 16.57
C SER A 346 -15.80 4.02 18.04
N GLY A 347 -16.21 4.92 18.92
CA GLY A 347 -16.38 4.65 20.35
C GLY A 347 -15.04 4.60 21.10
N ASP A 348 -14.95 3.70 22.09
CA ASP A 348 -13.77 3.62 22.96
C ASP A 348 -12.51 3.13 22.23
N VAL A 349 -12.66 2.37 21.15
CA VAL A 349 -11.51 1.86 20.37
C VAL A 349 -10.83 2.93 19.52
N THR A 350 -11.36 4.15 19.48
CA THR A 350 -10.72 5.32 18.83
C THR A 350 -10.39 6.44 19.83
N ASN A 351 -10.53 6.19 21.13
CA ASN A 351 -10.30 7.18 22.17
C ASN A 351 -9.44 6.61 23.31
N GLY A 352 -8.20 7.08 23.42
CA GLY A 352 -7.25 6.59 24.41
C GLY A 352 -7.58 6.94 25.86
N HIS A 353 -8.54 7.83 26.12
CA HIS A 353 -8.92 8.26 27.47
C HIS A 353 -7.74 8.70 28.34
N ARG A 354 -6.73 9.32 27.71
CA ARG A 354 -5.46 9.74 28.34
C ARG A 354 -4.75 8.60 29.07
N ARG A 355 -4.82 7.39 28.51
CA ARG A 355 -4.02 6.24 28.96
C ARG A 355 -2.80 6.08 28.07
N GLU A 356 -1.76 5.46 28.61
CA GLU A 356 -0.64 4.94 27.82
C GLU A 356 -1.03 3.60 27.21
N ALA A 357 -0.60 3.34 25.98
CA ALA A 357 -0.82 2.10 25.25
C ALA A 357 -2.27 1.53 25.30
N PRO A 358 -3.33 2.35 25.10
CA PRO A 358 -4.70 1.82 25.11
C PRO A 358 -4.95 0.86 23.93
N HIS A 359 -5.89 -0.06 24.10
CA HIS A 359 -6.35 -0.95 23.03
C HIS A 359 -7.18 -0.18 21.99
N LEU A 360 -6.50 0.41 21.00
CA LEU A 360 -7.11 1.21 19.94
C LEU A 360 -6.97 0.51 18.59
N LEU A 361 -8.00 0.61 17.74
CA LEU A 361 -8.01 0.10 16.37
C LEU A 361 -7.61 -1.39 16.24
N GLU A 362 -7.83 -2.21 17.27
CA GLU A 362 -7.51 -3.64 17.25
C GLU A 362 -8.56 -4.43 16.47
N GLU A 363 -8.47 -4.33 15.15
CA GLU A 363 -9.35 -4.99 14.19
C GLU A 363 -9.12 -6.51 14.20
N VAL A 364 -10.20 -7.29 14.33
CA VAL A 364 -10.16 -8.76 14.16
C VAL A 364 -10.45 -9.10 12.71
N TYR A 365 -9.46 -9.67 12.01
CA TYR A 365 -9.59 -10.03 10.60
C TYR A 365 -10.12 -11.45 10.40
N ASN A 366 -11.08 -11.60 9.49
CA ASN A 366 -11.66 -12.86 9.10
C ASN A 366 -11.14 -13.32 7.71
N LEU A 367 -11.65 -14.44 7.20
CA LEU A 367 -11.22 -15.00 5.92
C LEU A 367 -11.51 -14.06 4.72
N GLU A 368 -12.69 -13.43 4.63
CA GLU A 368 -12.99 -12.52 3.52
C GLU A 368 -12.06 -11.29 3.48
N ASP A 369 -11.65 -10.79 4.65
CA ASP A 369 -10.68 -9.70 4.73
C ASP A 369 -9.33 -10.11 4.12
N ALA A 370 -8.88 -11.33 4.42
CA ALA A 370 -7.65 -11.88 3.87
C ALA A 370 -7.75 -12.13 2.36
N LEU A 371 -8.92 -12.53 1.85
CA LEU A 371 -9.13 -12.66 0.40
C LEU A 371 -9.02 -11.30 -0.30
N LEU A 372 -9.62 -10.25 0.26
CA LEU A 372 -9.50 -8.90 -0.28
C LEU A 372 -8.06 -8.39 -0.23
N VAL A 373 -7.36 -8.54 0.91
CA VAL A 373 -5.94 -8.17 1.05
C VAL A 373 -5.06 -8.92 0.05
N GLY A 374 -5.32 -10.19 -0.21
CA GLY A 374 -4.62 -10.94 -1.25
C GLY A 374 -4.88 -10.44 -2.67
N GLY A 375 -6.12 -10.02 -2.96
CA GLY A 375 -6.50 -9.39 -4.22
C GLY A 375 -5.84 -8.04 -4.46
N ILE A 376 -5.43 -7.35 -3.40
CA ILE A 376 -4.69 -6.09 -3.43
C ILE A 376 -3.20 -6.37 -3.71
N LEU A 377 -2.90 -7.00 -4.86
CA LEU A 377 -1.53 -7.03 -5.37
C LEU A 377 -1.34 -5.84 -6.30
N ILE A 378 -0.43 -4.93 -5.94
CA ILE A 378 -0.21 -3.67 -6.65
C ILE A 378 0.38 -3.95 -8.04
N ARG A 379 -0.49 -4.07 -9.05
CA ARG A 379 -0.11 -4.31 -10.46
C ARG A 379 0.44 -3.07 -11.14
N ASN A 380 0.07 -1.91 -10.61
CA ASN A 380 0.48 -0.59 -11.04
C ASN A 380 1.93 -0.27 -10.61
N ALA A 381 2.81 -1.26 -10.62
CA ALA A 381 4.21 -1.16 -10.20
C ALA A 381 5.02 -0.21 -11.11
N ASP A 382 4.48 0.21 -12.25
CA ASP A 382 5.07 1.24 -13.10
C ASP A 382 4.96 2.64 -12.47
N ARG A 383 3.93 2.90 -11.66
CA ARG A 383 3.69 4.16 -10.95
C ARG A 383 3.89 4.06 -9.45
N VAL A 384 3.35 3.03 -8.80
CA VAL A 384 3.47 2.82 -7.36
C VAL A 384 4.84 2.22 -7.08
N LYS A 385 5.66 2.95 -6.33
CA LYS A 385 7.03 2.54 -5.98
C LYS A 385 7.22 2.32 -4.49
N LEU A 386 6.26 2.77 -3.69
CA LEU A 386 6.23 2.56 -2.26
C LEU A 386 4.79 2.30 -1.85
N ALA A 387 4.57 1.37 -0.92
CA ALA A 387 3.28 1.19 -0.29
C ALA A 387 3.45 0.60 1.11
N CYS A 388 2.52 0.92 2.01
CA CYS A 388 2.59 0.50 3.39
C CYS A 388 1.25 -0.09 3.84
N LEU A 389 1.25 -1.38 4.18
CA LEU A 389 0.14 -2.00 4.90
C LEU A 389 0.00 -1.28 6.26
N ALA A 390 -1.14 -0.66 6.47
CA ALA A 390 -1.47 0.10 7.68
C ALA A 390 -2.28 -0.79 8.65
N GLN A 391 -1.75 -1.27 9.77
CA GLN A 391 -0.37 -1.13 10.27
C GLN A 391 0.28 -2.50 10.51
N LEU A 392 1.48 -2.52 11.08
CA LEU A 392 2.27 -3.75 11.22
C LEU A 392 1.92 -4.57 12.47
N MET A 393 1.55 -3.90 13.57
CA MET A 393 1.45 -4.51 14.90
C MET A 393 0.23 -3.98 15.67
N ASN A 394 -0.60 -4.89 16.20
CA ASN A 394 -1.83 -4.67 16.99
C ASN A 394 -2.93 -3.80 16.33
N VAL A 395 -2.59 -2.58 15.95
CA VAL A 395 -3.44 -1.58 15.31
C VAL A 395 -3.68 -1.99 13.87
N ILE A 396 -4.91 -2.37 13.52
CA ILE A 396 -5.31 -2.81 12.15
C ILE A 396 -4.21 -3.66 11.49
N ALA A 397 -3.73 -4.68 12.20
CA ALA A 397 -2.45 -5.32 11.91
C ALA A 397 -2.54 -6.80 11.53
N PRO A 398 -1.59 -7.32 10.72
CA PRO A 398 -1.46 -8.75 10.46
C PRO A 398 -0.92 -9.53 11.67
N ILE A 399 -0.30 -8.87 12.64
CA ILE A 399 0.33 -9.49 13.81
C ILE A 399 -0.23 -8.84 15.08
N MET A 400 -0.65 -9.68 16.02
CA MET A 400 -1.18 -9.26 17.32
C MET A 400 -0.27 -9.80 18.43
N THR A 401 -0.05 -9.00 19.48
CA THR A 401 0.78 -9.35 20.63
C THR A 401 0.01 -9.19 21.94
N ASN A 402 0.38 -10.01 22.92
CA ASN A 402 0.01 -9.88 24.32
C ASN A 402 1.23 -10.20 25.21
N GLY A 403 1.03 -10.32 26.53
CA GLY A 403 2.11 -10.63 27.48
C GLY A 403 2.75 -12.02 27.33
N ASP A 404 2.10 -12.95 26.61
CA ASP A 404 2.55 -14.34 26.46
C ASP A 404 3.13 -14.67 25.09
N GLY A 405 2.86 -13.85 24.07
CA GLY A 405 3.43 -14.04 22.74
C GLY A 405 2.74 -13.21 21.68
N LEU A 406 2.74 -13.75 20.47
CA LEU A 406 2.07 -13.18 19.31
C LEU A 406 1.26 -14.24 18.56
N PHE A 407 0.26 -13.80 17.79
CA PHE A 407 -0.39 -14.62 16.78
C PHE A 407 -0.53 -13.87 15.45
N ARG A 408 -0.76 -14.63 14.38
CA ARG A 408 -0.90 -14.13 13.01
C ARG A 408 -2.38 -14.06 12.64
N GLN A 409 -2.87 -12.86 12.31
CA GLN A 409 -4.22 -12.66 11.79
C GLN A 409 -4.38 -13.29 10.39
N THR A 410 -5.60 -13.38 9.89
CA THR A 410 -5.86 -13.98 8.57
C THR A 410 -5.15 -13.24 7.43
N ILE A 411 -5.11 -11.90 7.50
CA ILE A 411 -4.45 -11.03 6.49
C ILE A 411 -2.92 -11.18 6.46
N TYR A 412 -2.31 -11.84 7.45
CA TYR A 412 -0.87 -12.10 7.48
C TYR A 412 -0.40 -12.93 6.29
N TYR A 413 -1.16 -13.97 5.93
CA TYR A 413 -0.76 -14.93 4.90
C TYR A 413 -0.62 -14.29 3.51
N PRO A 414 -1.64 -13.60 2.96
CA PRO A 414 -1.50 -12.93 1.67
C PRO A 414 -0.38 -11.88 1.67
N TYR A 415 -0.24 -11.09 2.75
CA TYR A 415 0.84 -10.11 2.87
C TYR A 415 2.24 -10.76 2.82
N ARG A 416 2.45 -11.83 3.61
CA ARG A 416 3.68 -12.63 3.59
C ARG A 416 3.96 -13.22 2.20
N TRP A 417 2.94 -13.63 1.47
CA TRP A 417 3.12 -14.21 0.14
C TRP A 417 3.57 -13.18 -0.89
N GLY A 418 3.03 -11.95 -0.86
CA GLY A 418 3.55 -10.84 -1.65
C GLY A 418 5.03 -10.59 -1.36
N LEU A 419 5.38 -10.46 -0.07
CA LEU A 419 6.78 -10.31 0.36
C LEU A 419 7.67 -11.45 -0.14
N LYS A 420 7.24 -12.71 -0.03
CA LYS A 420 8.10 -13.86 -0.32
C LYS A 420 8.21 -14.21 -1.81
N PHE A 421 7.17 -13.98 -2.61
CA PHE A 421 7.09 -14.58 -3.95
C PHE A 421 7.00 -13.56 -5.09
N ALA A 422 6.69 -12.29 -4.81
CA ALA A 422 6.59 -11.26 -5.85
C ALA A 422 7.96 -10.58 -6.10
N HIS A 423 8.75 -11.18 -6.98
CA HIS A 423 10.09 -10.73 -7.32
C HIS A 423 10.25 -10.44 -8.82
N GLY A 424 11.20 -9.56 -9.15
CA GLY A 424 11.54 -9.22 -10.52
C GLY A 424 10.55 -8.25 -11.15
N THR A 425 9.92 -8.66 -12.23
CA THR A 425 9.08 -7.81 -13.07
C THR A 425 7.63 -8.27 -13.01
N MET A 426 6.70 -7.31 -12.89
CA MET A 426 5.27 -7.56 -12.97
C MET A 426 4.89 -7.92 -14.41
N LEU A 427 4.15 -9.01 -14.58
CA LEU A 427 3.69 -9.50 -15.88
C LEU A 427 2.35 -8.87 -16.26
N ASN A 428 2.16 -8.68 -17.56
CA ASN A 428 0.84 -8.38 -18.13
C ASN A 428 0.24 -9.71 -18.61
N ILE A 429 -0.69 -10.27 -17.84
CA ILE A 429 -1.30 -11.58 -18.12
C ILE A 429 -2.68 -11.38 -18.74
N LEU A 430 -2.88 -11.92 -19.93
CA LEU A 430 -4.17 -11.93 -20.59
C LEU A 430 -5.03 -13.01 -19.94
N THR A 431 -6.16 -12.61 -19.39
CA THR A 431 -7.07 -13.47 -18.62
C THR A 431 -8.44 -13.47 -19.25
N GLU A 432 -8.92 -14.64 -19.63
CA GLU A 432 -10.28 -14.89 -20.10
C GLU A 432 -11.04 -15.62 -18.98
N SER A 433 -11.83 -14.89 -18.22
CA SER A 433 -12.66 -15.43 -17.15
C SER A 433 -14.11 -15.03 -17.36
N GLN A 434 -15.03 -15.92 -16.99
CA GLN A 434 -16.41 -15.52 -16.76
C GLN A 434 -16.46 -14.37 -15.74
N ALA A 435 -17.46 -13.51 -15.88
CA ALA A 435 -17.67 -12.36 -15.02
C ALA A 435 -19.08 -12.38 -14.42
N TYR A 436 -19.26 -11.61 -13.35
CA TYR A 436 -20.54 -11.35 -12.71
C TYR A 436 -20.71 -9.84 -12.54
N GLU A 437 -21.94 -9.40 -12.37
CA GLU A 437 -22.24 -7.98 -12.12
C GLU A 437 -22.03 -7.64 -10.66
N VAL A 438 -21.32 -6.55 -10.39
CA VAL A 438 -21.19 -5.95 -9.07
C VAL A 438 -21.70 -4.51 -9.11
N PRO A 439 -22.70 -4.14 -8.30
CA PRO A 439 -23.18 -2.76 -8.22
C PRO A 439 -22.04 -1.78 -7.97
N GLY A 440 -22.01 -0.69 -8.75
CA GLY A 440 -20.98 0.37 -8.62
C GLY A 440 -19.60 0.04 -9.21
N ILE A 441 -19.33 -1.22 -9.59
CA ILE A 441 -18.07 -1.64 -10.23
C ILE A 441 -18.32 -2.10 -11.69
N GLY A 442 -19.41 -2.83 -11.93
CA GLY A 442 -19.79 -3.38 -13.24
C GLY A 442 -19.40 -4.85 -13.40
N HIS A 443 -19.01 -5.23 -14.63
CA HIS A 443 -18.61 -6.60 -14.94
C HIS A 443 -17.27 -6.98 -14.29
N VAL A 444 -17.33 -7.80 -13.24
CA VAL A 444 -16.16 -8.26 -12.48
C VAL A 444 -15.82 -9.71 -12.83
N PRO A 445 -14.60 -10.00 -13.32
CA PRO A 445 -14.14 -11.37 -13.51
C PRO A 445 -14.15 -12.17 -12.20
N TYR A 446 -14.63 -13.41 -12.25
CA TYR A 446 -14.56 -14.33 -11.11
C TYR A 446 -13.13 -14.61 -10.68
N LEU A 447 -12.18 -14.69 -11.62
CA LEU A 447 -10.78 -14.87 -11.31
C LEU A 447 -10.01 -13.57 -11.54
N ASP A 448 -9.34 -13.10 -10.50
CA ASP A 448 -8.34 -12.05 -10.59
C ASP A 448 -6.94 -12.63 -10.62
N VAL A 449 -6.11 -12.19 -11.57
CA VAL A 449 -4.80 -12.78 -11.81
C VAL A 449 -3.70 -11.74 -11.90
N ALA A 450 -2.69 -11.92 -11.06
CA ALA A 450 -1.43 -11.20 -11.13
C ALA A 450 -0.28 -12.20 -11.24
N GLY A 451 0.86 -11.76 -11.77
CA GLY A 451 2.05 -12.59 -11.78
C GLY A 451 3.34 -11.81 -11.96
N THR A 452 4.43 -12.45 -11.56
CA THR A 452 5.77 -11.87 -11.60
C THR A 452 6.75 -12.83 -12.24
N PHE A 453 7.78 -12.28 -12.87
CA PHE A 453 8.89 -13.06 -13.42
C PHE A 453 10.23 -12.49 -12.97
N SER A 454 11.08 -13.36 -12.43
CA SER A 454 12.45 -13.03 -12.03
C SER A 454 13.42 -13.55 -13.08
N LYS A 455 14.07 -12.65 -13.83
CA LYS A 455 15.12 -13.01 -14.78
C LYS A 455 16.35 -13.61 -14.10
N GLU A 456 16.62 -13.21 -12.86
CA GLU A 456 17.79 -13.66 -12.10
C GLU A 456 17.65 -15.11 -11.63
N THR A 457 16.45 -15.51 -11.19
CA THR A 457 16.19 -16.86 -10.66
C THR A 457 15.49 -17.77 -11.65
N GLY A 458 14.93 -17.22 -12.74
CA GLY A 458 14.08 -17.96 -13.68
C GLY A 458 12.71 -18.33 -13.10
N GLU A 459 12.30 -17.70 -12.00
CA GLU A 459 11.05 -18.02 -11.31
C GLU A 459 9.87 -17.22 -11.87
N VAL A 460 8.75 -17.91 -12.10
CA VAL A 460 7.45 -17.32 -12.42
C VAL A 460 6.51 -17.55 -11.25
N THR A 461 5.84 -16.51 -10.77
CA THR A 461 4.83 -16.62 -9.70
C THR A 461 3.49 -16.13 -10.22
N LEU A 462 2.41 -16.86 -9.95
CA LEU A 462 1.03 -16.42 -10.12
C LEU A 462 0.34 -16.25 -8.77
N PHE A 463 -0.45 -15.19 -8.68
CA PHE A 463 -1.33 -14.85 -7.56
C PHE A 463 -2.76 -14.80 -8.10
N LEU A 464 -3.65 -15.61 -7.53
CA LEU A 464 -4.96 -15.90 -8.08
C LEU A 464 -6.02 -15.70 -7.00
N LEU A 465 -6.89 -14.70 -7.14
CA LEU A 465 -8.07 -14.53 -6.29
C LEU A 465 -9.29 -15.08 -7.02
N ASN A 466 -9.86 -16.18 -6.51
CA ASN A 466 -11.16 -16.66 -6.94
C ASN A 466 -12.27 -15.99 -6.10
N ARG A 467 -12.94 -15.02 -6.72
CA ARG A 467 -14.09 -14.29 -6.16
C ARG A 467 -15.39 -15.08 -6.19
N ASP A 468 -15.43 -16.23 -6.88
CA ASP A 468 -16.60 -17.09 -6.82
C ASP A 468 -16.70 -17.70 -5.43
N LEU A 469 -17.68 -17.24 -4.65
CA LEU A 469 -17.87 -17.68 -3.28
C LEU A 469 -18.42 -19.10 -3.18
N SER A 470 -18.87 -19.69 -4.30
CA SER A 470 -19.60 -20.96 -4.34
C SER A 470 -18.93 -22.05 -5.15
N LYS A 471 -18.18 -21.71 -6.20
CA LYS A 471 -17.59 -22.69 -7.14
C LYS A 471 -16.08 -22.56 -7.22
N ALA A 472 -15.43 -23.72 -7.27
CA ALA A 472 -14.06 -23.81 -7.74
C ALA A 472 -13.99 -23.43 -9.23
N ARG A 473 -12.81 -23.00 -9.68
CA ARG A 473 -12.56 -22.59 -11.07
C ARG A 473 -11.40 -23.40 -11.63
N GLU A 474 -11.68 -24.13 -12.70
CA GLU A 474 -10.65 -24.78 -13.51
C GLU A 474 -9.89 -23.74 -14.32
N ILE A 475 -8.56 -23.86 -14.34
CA ILE A 475 -7.62 -22.97 -15.02
C ILE A 475 -6.88 -23.76 -16.11
N ASP A 476 -6.85 -23.19 -17.32
CA ASP A 476 -6.00 -23.62 -18.42
C ASP A 476 -4.97 -22.50 -18.68
N LEU A 477 -3.76 -22.67 -18.13
CA LEU A 477 -2.64 -21.75 -18.30
C LEU A 477 -1.85 -22.13 -19.54
N VAL A 478 -1.92 -21.29 -20.57
CA VAL A 478 -1.20 -21.41 -21.83
C VAL A 478 0.12 -20.66 -21.74
N TRP A 479 1.23 -21.37 -21.81
CA TRP A 479 2.56 -20.78 -21.91
C TRP A 479 2.81 -20.36 -23.37
N GLN A 480 2.95 -19.06 -23.62
CA GLN A 480 3.23 -18.51 -24.95
C GLN A 480 4.72 -18.51 -25.27
N ASP A 481 5.55 -18.75 -24.26
CA ASP A 481 6.99 -19.01 -24.34
C ASP A 481 7.32 -20.39 -23.74
N THR A 482 8.58 -20.62 -23.37
CA THR A 482 9.01 -21.95 -22.86
C THR A 482 8.39 -22.21 -21.49
N PRO A 483 7.58 -23.27 -21.33
CA PRO A 483 6.96 -23.59 -20.05
C PRO A 483 8.03 -23.95 -19.02
N PRO A 484 7.86 -23.57 -17.75
CA PRO A 484 8.78 -23.94 -16.69
C PRO A 484 8.71 -25.44 -16.40
N THR A 485 9.81 -26.03 -15.92
CA THR A 485 9.92 -27.49 -15.75
C THR A 485 9.42 -27.98 -14.39
N ARG A 486 9.36 -27.10 -13.38
CA ARG A 486 9.07 -27.51 -12.00
C ARG A 486 8.20 -26.52 -11.25
N VAL A 487 7.20 -27.03 -10.54
CA VAL A 487 6.45 -26.29 -9.52
C VAL A 487 7.26 -26.30 -8.23
N THR A 488 7.65 -25.12 -7.73
CA THR A 488 8.38 -24.95 -6.46
C THR A 488 7.46 -24.71 -5.28
N THR A 489 6.35 -24.00 -5.50
CA THR A 489 5.38 -23.65 -4.45
C THR A 489 3.96 -23.79 -4.97
N THR A 490 3.07 -24.29 -4.12
CA THR A 490 1.61 -24.21 -4.30
C THR A 490 1.00 -24.02 -2.93
N THR A 491 0.35 -22.88 -2.69
CA THR A 491 -0.29 -22.55 -1.42
C THR A 491 -1.61 -21.85 -1.68
N VAL A 492 -2.61 -22.10 -0.83
CA VAL A 492 -3.94 -21.51 -0.96
C VAL A 492 -4.46 -21.08 0.39
N LEU A 493 -5.20 -19.98 0.46
CA LEU A 493 -5.99 -19.59 1.60
C LEU A 493 -7.46 -19.71 1.21
N THR A 494 -8.20 -20.56 1.91
CA THR A 494 -9.63 -20.81 1.69
C THR A 494 -10.24 -21.42 2.95
N GLY A 495 -11.57 -21.51 3.02
CA GLY A 495 -12.30 -22.07 4.15
C GLY A 495 -13.80 -22.05 3.88
N SER A 496 -14.61 -22.77 4.66
CA SER A 496 -16.07 -22.80 4.50
C SER A 496 -16.80 -21.61 5.11
N ASP A 497 -16.18 -20.97 6.10
CA ASP A 497 -16.75 -19.83 6.83
C ASP A 497 -15.92 -18.57 6.53
N LEU A 498 -16.51 -17.65 5.75
CA LEU A 498 -15.90 -16.36 5.42
C LEU A 498 -15.64 -15.48 6.65
N LYS A 499 -16.37 -15.72 7.75
CA LYS A 499 -16.25 -14.95 8.99
C LYS A 499 -15.32 -15.62 10.01
N ALA A 500 -14.70 -16.76 9.69
CA ALA A 500 -13.70 -17.39 10.55
C ALA A 500 -12.47 -16.49 10.70
N PHE A 501 -11.94 -16.39 11.91
CA PHE A 501 -10.79 -15.54 12.28
C PHE A 501 -9.84 -16.27 13.23
N ASN A 502 -8.60 -15.77 13.36
CA ASN A 502 -7.63 -16.24 14.35
C ASN A 502 -7.67 -15.39 15.62
N SER A 503 -7.37 -15.98 16.77
CA SER A 503 -7.26 -15.30 18.06
C SER A 503 -6.13 -15.90 18.91
N PHE A 504 -5.87 -15.36 20.10
CA PHE A 504 -4.95 -16.02 21.05
C PHE A 504 -5.43 -17.41 21.48
N ASP A 505 -6.74 -17.62 21.62
CA ASP A 505 -7.31 -18.94 21.97
C ASP A 505 -7.25 -19.92 20.80
N PHE A 506 -7.40 -19.42 19.56
CA PHE A 506 -7.42 -20.22 18.34
C PHE A 506 -6.49 -19.61 17.27
N PRO A 507 -5.16 -19.63 17.46
CA PRO A 507 -4.21 -18.87 16.63
C PRO A 507 -4.03 -19.44 15.22
N ARG A 508 -4.59 -20.63 14.96
CA ARG A 508 -4.46 -21.37 13.70
C ARG A 508 -5.81 -21.85 13.14
N ARG A 509 -6.91 -21.15 13.44
CA ARG A 509 -8.24 -21.50 12.93
C ARG A 509 -8.36 -21.33 11.42
N VAL A 510 -7.75 -20.27 10.89
CA VAL A 510 -7.64 -19.96 9.47
C VAL A 510 -6.16 -19.94 9.11
N VAL A 511 -5.72 -21.01 8.44
CA VAL A 511 -4.37 -21.19 7.93
C VAL A 511 -4.42 -21.79 6.52
N PRO A 512 -3.40 -21.56 5.68
CA PRO A 512 -3.33 -22.15 4.35
C PRO A 512 -3.35 -23.69 4.39
N PRO A 513 -4.32 -24.40 3.77
CA PRO A 513 -4.22 -25.83 3.55
C PRO A 513 -3.28 -26.16 2.38
N ASP A 514 -2.98 -27.45 2.22
CA ASP A 514 -2.26 -27.95 1.05
C ASP A 514 -3.14 -27.83 -0.22
N LEU A 515 -2.53 -27.46 -1.34
CA LEU A 515 -3.15 -27.49 -2.68
C LEU A 515 -2.38 -28.44 -3.59
N ALA A 516 -3.11 -29.21 -4.40
CA ALA A 516 -2.52 -30.12 -5.37
C ALA A 516 -1.61 -29.36 -6.35
N ARG A 517 -0.43 -29.93 -6.65
CA ARG A 517 0.50 -29.32 -7.60
C ARG A 517 -0.09 -29.36 -9.01
N PRO A 518 -0.03 -28.26 -9.76
CA PRO A 518 -0.51 -28.22 -11.13
C PRO A 518 0.36 -29.11 -12.02
N LEU A 519 -0.25 -29.68 -13.07
CA LEU A 519 0.43 -30.53 -14.05
C LEU A 519 0.63 -29.76 -15.35
N THR A 520 1.89 -29.71 -15.82
CA THR A 520 2.25 -29.12 -17.11
C THR A 520 2.42 -30.23 -18.15
N SER A 521 1.68 -30.13 -19.26
CA SER A 521 1.75 -31.05 -20.39
C SER A 521 1.51 -30.30 -21.70
N GLY A 522 2.37 -30.52 -22.69
CA GLY A 522 2.18 -29.99 -24.04
C GLY A 522 2.13 -28.46 -24.15
N GLY A 523 2.84 -27.72 -23.29
CA GLY A 523 2.83 -26.25 -23.28
C GLY A 523 1.69 -25.62 -22.49
N ASN A 524 0.81 -26.44 -21.88
CA ASN A 524 -0.27 -25.98 -21.02
C ASN A 524 -0.11 -26.51 -19.60
N THR A 525 -0.54 -25.73 -18.62
CA THR A 525 -0.64 -26.14 -17.22
C THR A 525 -2.10 -26.09 -16.80
N ARG A 526 -2.64 -27.21 -16.30
CA ARG A 526 -4.03 -27.28 -15.81
C ARG A 526 -4.09 -27.52 -14.32
N PHE A 527 -4.98 -26.80 -13.67
CA PHE A 527 -5.24 -26.92 -12.24
C PHE A 527 -6.58 -26.28 -11.87
N GLU A 528 -7.03 -26.53 -10.64
CA GLU A 528 -8.23 -25.93 -10.09
C GLU A 528 -7.87 -25.04 -8.91
N VAL A 529 -8.53 -23.89 -8.80
CA VAL A 529 -8.49 -23.06 -7.60
C VAL A 529 -9.84 -23.17 -6.86
N PRO A 530 -9.86 -23.45 -5.55
CA PRO A 530 -11.10 -23.59 -4.78
C PRO A 530 -11.98 -22.33 -4.83
N ALA A 531 -13.27 -22.47 -4.52
CA ALA A 531 -14.15 -21.32 -4.27
C ALA A 531 -13.56 -20.41 -3.19
N ARG A 532 -13.85 -19.10 -3.23
CA ARG A 532 -13.48 -18.10 -2.20
C ARG A 532 -12.05 -18.31 -1.71
N SER A 533 -11.11 -18.21 -2.64
CA SER A 533 -9.73 -18.57 -2.37
C SER A 533 -8.73 -17.56 -2.90
N TYR A 534 -7.60 -17.47 -2.22
CA TYR A 534 -6.42 -16.78 -2.70
C TYR A 534 -5.28 -17.79 -2.83
N THR A 535 -4.79 -18.00 -4.05
CA THR A 535 -3.81 -19.04 -4.38
C THR A 535 -2.53 -18.42 -4.91
N VAL A 536 -1.39 -18.97 -4.48
CA VAL A 536 -0.07 -18.63 -5.01
C VAL A 536 0.60 -19.89 -5.53
N ILE A 537 1.04 -19.83 -6.79
CA ILE A 537 1.79 -20.90 -7.43
C ILE A 537 3.08 -20.31 -7.99
N GLN A 538 4.21 -20.96 -7.69
CA GLN A 538 5.50 -20.57 -8.22
C GLN A 538 6.12 -21.74 -8.98
N TRP A 539 6.70 -21.41 -10.12
CA TRP A 539 7.47 -22.32 -10.95
C TRP A 539 8.92 -21.85 -11.06
N SER A 540 9.82 -22.79 -11.28
CA SER A 540 11.19 -22.55 -11.71
C SER A 540 11.46 -23.19 -13.07
N ALA A 541 12.38 -22.61 -13.82
CA ALA A 541 12.97 -23.24 -15.00
C ALA A 541 13.52 -24.64 -14.69
#